data_AF-A0A2T1G7G5-F1
#
_entry.id   AF-A0A2T1G7G5-F1
#
_cell.length_a   1.000
_cell.length_b   1.000
_cell.length_c   1.000
_cell.angle_alpha   90.00
_cell.angle_beta   90.00
_cell.angle_gamma   90.00
#
_symmetry.space_group_name_H-M   'P 1'
#
loop_
_entity.id
_entity.type
_entity.pdbx_description
1 polymer ?
#
loop_
_entity_poly.entity_id
_entity_poly.type
_entity_poly.pdbx_seq_one_letter_code
_entity_poly.pdbx_strand_id
1 'polypeptide(L)'
;MLKAELIDRALMDMNFHAKWLEYDLIDRTFLLNLYERFVLSDDKSTEHYRYGAFRKILQDNQYLDDRNIDNYIELAKIDDDLAMAKAALVDLFRWKGLSDWQYTKLVNSPEFAGEIFQTYHRNKSMMETISKMPISDEIIEDCIQNYTANIQECLLYKEDIKRHQLEYIYQHGTKKRIRNMAKNMLGSRRYQ
;
A
#
# COMPACT_ATOMS: atom_id res chain seq x y z
N MET A 1 -25.68 7.83 31.93
CA MET A 1 -24.46 7.78 32.78
C MET A 1 -23.63 6.54 32.47
N LEU A 2 -24.12 5.33 32.73
CA LEU A 2 -23.41 4.05 32.50
C LEU A 2 -22.76 3.87 31.10
N LYS A 3 -23.36 4.41 30.03
CA LYS A 3 -22.80 4.27 28.67
C LYS A 3 -21.60 5.19 28.39
N ALA A 4 -21.52 6.36 29.02
CA ALA A 4 -20.41 7.29 28.79
C ALA A 4 -19.14 6.76 29.48
N GLU A 5 -19.26 6.36 30.74
CA GLU A 5 -18.18 5.74 31.52
C GLU A 5 -17.63 4.48 30.85
N LEU A 6 -18.50 3.69 30.20
CA LEU A 6 -18.07 2.50 29.46
C LEU A 6 -17.27 2.85 28.20
N ILE A 7 -17.62 3.93 27.50
CA ILE A 7 -16.85 4.41 26.34
C ILE A 7 -15.48 4.90 26.77
N ASP A 8 -15.41 5.71 27.83
CA ASP A 8 -14.15 6.24 28.35
C ASP A 8 -13.22 5.09 28.79
N ARG A 9 -13.79 4.07 29.45
CA ARG A 9 -13.05 2.86 29.81
C ARG A 9 -12.58 2.09 28.59
N ALA A 10 -13.42 1.90 27.57
CA ALA A 10 -13.05 1.20 26.35
C ALA A 10 -11.91 1.91 25.60
N LEU A 11 -11.95 3.25 25.51
CA LEU A 11 -10.87 4.05 24.94
C LEU A 11 -9.56 3.83 25.71
N MET A 12 -9.62 3.91 27.03
CA MET A 12 -8.45 3.76 27.90
C MET A 12 -7.85 2.34 27.84
N ASP A 13 -8.67 1.31 28.05
CA ASP A 13 -8.22 -0.08 28.14
C ASP A 13 -7.66 -0.61 26.81
N MET A 14 -8.17 -0.12 25.67
CA MET A 14 -7.74 -0.53 24.33
C MET A 14 -6.74 0.45 23.69
N ASN A 15 -6.30 1.45 24.45
CA ASN A 15 -5.42 2.54 24.01
C ASN A 15 -5.90 3.25 22.73
N PHE A 16 -7.21 3.45 22.57
CA PHE A 16 -7.76 4.26 21.48
C PHE A 16 -7.75 5.74 21.90
N HIS A 17 -7.19 6.61 21.06
CA HIS A 17 -7.33 8.05 21.24
C HIS A 17 -8.78 8.49 21.04
N ALA A 18 -9.27 9.48 21.80
CA ALA A 18 -10.64 10.01 21.63
C ALA A 18 -10.96 10.52 20.21
N LYS A 19 -9.92 10.87 19.43
CA LYS A 19 -10.01 11.39 18.07
C LYS A 19 -10.63 10.39 17.10
N TRP A 20 -10.52 9.09 17.40
CA TRP A 20 -11.19 8.05 16.63
C TRP A 20 -12.71 8.26 16.56
N LEU A 21 -13.32 8.72 17.66
CA LEU A 21 -14.74 9.06 17.73
C LEU A 21 -15.00 10.50 17.26
N GLU A 22 -14.13 11.46 17.58
CA GLU A 22 -14.29 12.87 17.16
C GLU A 22 -14.24 13.03 15.64
N TYR A 23 -13.50 12.17 14.95
CA TYR A 23 -13.38 12.16 13.49
C TYR A 23 -14.44 11.32 12.80
N ASP A 24 -15.36 10.70 13.55
CA ASP A 24 -16.38 9.78 13.05
C ASP A 24 -15.78 8.63 12.20
N LEU A 25 -14.50 8.30 12.39
CA LEU A 25 -13.83 7.18 11.70
C LEU A 25 -14.23 5.83 12.31
N ILE A 26 -14.61 5.84 13.58
CA ILE A 26 -15.40 4.77 14.21
C ILE A 26 -16.55 5.39 15.00
N ASP A 27 -17.63 4.62 15.18
CA ASP A 27 -18.70 5.02 16.08
C ASP A 27 -18.59 4.32 17.46
N ARG A 28 -19.42 4.79 18.39
CA ARG A 28 -19.48 4.23 19.76
C ARG A 28 -19.88 2.76 19.78
N THR A 29 -20.73 2.32 18.85
CA THR A 29 -21.19 0.93 18.79
C THR A 29 -20.05 0.02 18.37
N PHE A 30 -19.29 0.43 17.36
CA PHE A 30 -18.11 -0.27 16.88
C PHE A 30 -17.05 -0.41 17.97
N LEU A 31 -16.75 0.67 18.69
CA LEU A 31 -15.80 0.64 19.80
C LEU A 31 -16.23 -0.34 20.90
N LEU A 32 -17.51 -0.32 21.31
CA LEU A 32 -18.02 -1.23 22.34
C LEU A 32 -17.99 -2.69 21.89
N ASN A 33 -18.26 -2.97 20.61
CA ASN A 33 -18.13 -4.32 20.05
C ASN A 33 -16.67 -4.80 20.05
N LEU A 34 -15.71 -3.91 19.75
CA LEU A 34 -14.30 -4.23 19.88
C LEU A 34 -13.91 -4.48 21.34
N TYR A 35 -14.43 -3.69 22.27
CA TYR A 35 -14.16 -3.83 23.70
C TYR A 35 -14.72 -5.12 24.28
N GLU A 36 -15.94 -5.50 23.92
CA GLU A 36 -16.51 -6.79 24.31
C GLU A 36 -15.63 -7.95 23.83
N ARG A 37 -15.19 -7.92 22.56
CA ARG A 37 -14.26 -8.91 22.03
C ARG A 37 -12.92 -8.90 22.76
N PHE A 38 -12.37 -7.73 23.06
CA PHE A 38 -11.13 -7.59 23.81
C PHE A 38 -11.23 -8.18 25.22
N VAL A 39 -12.36 -7.98 25.92
CA VAL A 39 -12.60 -8.55 27.25
C VAL A 39 -12.68 -10.07 27.19
N LEU A 40 -13.40 -10.63 26.21
CA LEU A 40 -13.65 -12.07 26.06
C LEU A 40 -12.51 -12.85 25.39
N SER A 41 -11.61 -12.18 24.67
CA SER A 41 -10.50 -12.79 23.94
C SER A 41 -9.29 -13.05 24.84
N ASP A 42 -8.51 -14.10 24.54
CA ASP A 42 -7.18 -14.30 25.12
C ASP A 42 -6.13 -13.35 24.53
N ASP A 43 -6.38 -12.82 23.32
CA ASP A 43 -5.53 -11.81 22.68
C ASP A 43 -5.78 -10.43 23.30
N LYS A 44 -4.84 -10.00 24.14
CA LYS A 44 -4.82 -8.68 24.80
C LYS A 44 -3.95 -7.65 24.07
N SER A 45 -3.51 -7.94 22.85
CA SER A 45 -2.68 -7.03 22.04
C SER A 45 -3.54 -5.92 21.46
N THR A 46 -3.58 -4.78 22.14
CA THR A 46 -4.47 -3.66 21.80
C THR A 46 -4.22 -3.10 20.39
N GLU A 47 -2.98 -3.15 19.91
CA GLU A 47 -2.56 -2.74 18.57
C GLU A 47 -3.25 -3.55 17.47
N HIS A 48 -3.58 -4.83 17.71
CA HIS A 48 -4.33 -5.63 16.74
C HIS A 48 -5.74 -5.08 16.50
N TYR A 49 -6.39 -4.59 17.57
CA TYR A 49 -7.74 -4.01 17.48
C TYR A 49 -7.70 -2.64 16.79
N ARG A 50 -6.71 -1.79 17.10
CA ARG A 50 -6.53 -0.49 16.43
C ARG A 50 -6.17 -0.66 14.95
N TYR A 51 -5.25 -1.57 14.63
CA TYR A 51 -4.94 -1.92 13.25
C TYR A 51 -6.16 -2.50 12.51
N GLY A 52 -6.93 -3.34 13.19
CA GLY A 52 -8.20 -3.86 12.69
C GLY A 52 -9.19 -2.74 12.34
N ALA A 53 -9.29 -1.70 13.17
CA ALA A 53 -10.13 -0.54 12.91
C ALA A 53 -9.66 0.24 11.67
N PHE A 54 -8.35 0.53 11.54
CA PHE A 54 -7.77 1.15 10.35
C PHE A 54 -8.10 0.37 9.07
N ARG A 55 -7.88 -0.95 9.06
CA ARG A 55 -8.18 -1.78 7.89
C ARG A 55 -9.68 -1.79 7.57
N LYS A 56 -10.54 -1.82 8.57
CA LYS A 56 -11.99 -1.79 8.36
C LYS A 56 -12.43 -0.50 7.68
N ILE A 57 -11.90 0.65 8.09
CA ILE A 57 -12.19 1.94 7.45
C ILE A 57 -11.91 1.86 5.93
N LEU A 58 -10.76 1.34 5.53
CA LEU A 58 -10.41 1.20 4.11
C LEU A 58 -11.22 0.13 3.38
N GLN A 59 -11.68 -0.92 4.06
CA GLN A 59 -12.46 -2.01 3.46
C GLN A 59 -13.93 -1.63 3.25
N ASP A 60 -14.52 -0.91 4.20
CA ASP A 60 -15.94 -0.54 4.18
C ASP A 60 -16.22 0.64 3.24
N ASN A 61 -15.21 1.46 2.96
CA ASN A 61 -15.34 2.64 2.13
C ASN A 61 -14.80 2.36 0.73
N GLN A 62 -15.53 2.80 -0.30
CA GLN A 62 -15.01 2.87 -1.66
C GLN A 62 -14.29 4.20 -1.93
N TYR A 63 -14.61 5.21 -1.14
CA TYR A 63 -14.07 6.57 -1.24
C TYR A 63 -13.99 7.21 0.15
N LEU A 64 -12.92 7.99 0.36
CA LEU A 64 -12.72 8.85 1.53
C LEU A 64 -12.41 10.24 1.00
N ASP A 65 -13.03 11.25 1.58
CA ASP A 65 -12.69 12.63 1.27
C ASP A 65 -11.33 13.02 1.87
N ASP A 66 -10.82 14.18 1.46
CA ASP A 66 -9.50 14.66 1.87
C ASP A 66 -9.41 14.83 3.39
N ARG A 67 -10.52 15.20 4.04
CA ARG A 67 -10.59 15.36 5.50
C ARG A 67 -10.43 14.02 6.22
N ASN A 68 -11.12 12.98 5.76
CA ASN A 68 -11.01 11.64 6.35
C ASN A 68 -9.65 11.00 6.12
N ILE A 69 -9.00 11.29 4.99
CA ILE A 69 -7.61 10.89 4.75
C ILE A 69 -6.67 11.59 5.73
N ASP A 70 -6.79 12.91 5.89
CA ASP A 70 -5.94 13.67 6.82
C ASP A 70 -6.16 13.20 8.27
N ASN A 71 -7.40 12.95 8.67
CA ASN A 71 -7.78 12.38 9.96
C ASN A 71 -7.17 10.98 10.18
N TYR A 72 -7.22 10.11 9.17
CA TYR A 72 -6.61 8.77 9.22
C TYR A 72 -5.10 8.86 9.45
N ILE A 73 -4.42 9.75 8.71
CA ILE A 73 -2.97 9.96 8.84
C ILE A 73 -2.63 10.48 10.23
N GLU A 74 -3.41 11.44 10.74
CA GLU A 74 -3.20 11.99 12.07
C GLU A 74 -3.35 10.92 13.16
N LEU A 75 -4.39 10.08 13.09
CA LEU A 75 -4.56 8.97 14.03
C LEU A 75 -3.38 8.02 14.02
N ALA A 76 -2.82 7.70 12.86
CA ALA A 76 -1.63 6.87 12.77
C ALA A 76 -0.41 7.56 13.41
N LYS A 77 -0.25 8.88 13.21
CA LYS A 77 0.89 9.64 13.76
C LYS A 77 0.89 9.74 15.28
N ILE A 78 -0.29 9.76 15.91
CA ILE A 78 -0.43 9.90 17.36
C ILE A 78 -0.50 8.54 18.08
N ASP A 79 -0.48 7.41 17.35
CA ASP A 79 -0.48 6.10 17.98
C ASP A 79 0.91 5.78 18.55
N ASP A 80 0.93 5.25 19.77
CA ASP A 80 2.18 4.87 20.45
C ASP A 80 2.88 3.68 19.76
N ASP A 81 2.13 2.82 19.08
CA ASP A 81 2.69 1.70 18.32
C ASP A 81 3.09 2.13 16.91
N LEU A 82 4.36 2.52 16.78
CA LEU A 82 4.94 2.98 15.50
C LEU A 82 4.92 1.92 14.40
N ALA A 83 4.98 0.63 14.75
CA ALA A 83 4.97 -0.45 13.77
C ALA A 83 3.57 -0.61 13.16
N MET A 84 2.55 -0.59 14.01
CA MET A 84 1.15 -0.60 13.62
C MET A 84 0.77 0.66 12.83
N ALA A 85 1.15 1.84 13.33
CA ALA A 85 0.94 3.11 12.63
C ALA A 85 1.52 3.09 11.21
N LYS A 86 2.76 2.63 11.07
CA LYS A 86 3.42 2.50 9.77
C LYS A 86 2.70 1.50 8.86
N ALA A 87 2.23 0.37 9.40
CA ALA A 87 1.44 -0.59 8.64
C ALA A 87 0.12 0.02 8.15
N ALA A 88 -0.59 0.77 9.00
CA ALA A 88 -1.82 1.47 8.64
C ALA A 88 -1.61 2.51 7.52
N LEU A 89 -0.49 3.26 7.56
CA LEU A 89 -0.13 4.20 6.50
C LEU A 89 0.24 3.50 5.20
N VAL A 90 0.91 2.34 5.25
CA VAL A 90 1.19 1.51 4.07
C VAL A 90 -0.11 1.03 3.44
N ASP A 91 -1.09 0.63 4.24
CA ASP A 91 -2.40 0.21 3.75
C ASP A 91 -3.15 1.37 3.08
N LEU A 92 -3.16 2.55 3.70
CA LEU A 92 -3.74 3.76 3.10
C LEU A 92 -3.06 4.08 1.76
N PHE A 93 -1.74 4.07 1.71
CA PHE A 93 -0.98 4.40 0.50
C PHE A 93 -1.24 3.43 -0.67
N ARG A 94 -1.60 2.18 -0.36
CA ARG A 94 -1.91 1.12 -1.32
C ARG A 94 -3.40 1.01 -1.62
N TRP A 95 -4.23 1.77 -0.92
CA TRP A 95 -5.66 1.67 -1.02
C TRP A 95 -6.16 2.19 -2.37
N LYS A 96 -7.01 1.39 -3.03
CA LYS A 96 -7.49 1.66 -4.40
C LYS A 96 -8.52 2.78 -4.47
N GLY A 97 -9.06 3.22 -3.33
CA GLY A 97 -10.04 4.32 -3.27
C GLY A 97 -9.43 5.72 -3.32
N LEU A 98 -8.10 5.85 -3.33
CA LEU A 98 -7.44 7.13 -3.52
C LEU A 98 -7.67 7.65 -4.94
N SER A 99 -8.12 8.90 -5.05
CA SER A 99 -8.04 9.64 -6.32
C SER A 99 -6.57 9.92 -6.69
N ASP A 100 -6.32 10.21 -7.97
CA ASP A 100 -4.98 10.59 -8.45
C ASP A 100 -4.43 11.80 -7.67
N TRP A 101 -5.28 12.79 -7.40
CA TRP A 101 -4.93 13.96 -6.60
C TRP A 101 -4.50 13.59 -5.18
N GLN A 102 -5.31 12.79 -4.47
CA GLN A 102 -5.00 12.34 -3.12
C GLN A 102 -3.71 11.52 -3.11
N TYR A 103 -3.55 10.61 -4.06
CA TYR A 103 -2.32 9.83 -4.19
C TYR A 103 -1.08 10.72 -4.37
N THR A 104 -1.15 11.72 -5.26
CA THR A 104 -0.08 12.70 -5.44
C THR A 104 0.18 13.51 -4.18
N LYS A 105 -0.86 13.92 -3.44
CA LYS A 105 -0.71 14.60 -2.14
C LYS A 105 0.08 13.73 -1.15
N LEU A 106 -0.28 12.45 -1.04
CA LEU A 106 0.40 11.51 -0.13
C LEU A 106 1.87 11.35 -0.50
N VAL A 107 2.19 11.10 -1.78
CA VAL A 107 3.59 10.90 -2.25
C VAL A 107 4.51 12.06 -1.85
N ASN A 108 3.97 13.28 -1.85
CA ASN A 108 4.71 14.52 -1.56
C ASN A 108 4.66 14.94 -0.08
N SER A 109 3.97 14.21 0.79
CA SER A 109 3.88 14.56 2.20
C SER A 109 5.02 13.94 3.03
N PRO A 110 5.47 14.60 4.12
CA PRO A 110 6.58 14.11 4.94
C PRO A 110 6.37 12.70 5.49
N GLU A 111 5.14 12.33 5.81
CA GLU A 111 4.76 11.02 6.33
C GLU A 111 5.09 9.87 5.37
N PHE A 112 5.11 10.14 4.07
CA PHE A 112 5.40 9.16 3.02
C PHE A 112 6.76 9.38 2.35
N ALA A 113 7.64 10.19 2.94
CA ALA A 113 9.00 10.40 2.42
C ALA A 113 9.90 9.15 2.58
N GLY A 114 9.49 8.17 3.40
CA GLY A 114 10.26 6.95 3.66
C GLY A 114 10.43 6.04 2.43
N GLU A 115 11.53 5.30 2.39
CA GLU A 115 11.95 4.45 1.26
C GLU A 115 10.87 3.45 0.80
N ILE A 116 10.09 2.90 1.73
CA ILE A 116 9.04 1.92 1.42
C ILE A 116 7.95 2.54 0.54
N PHE A 117 7.53 3.77 0.84
CA PHE A 117 6.52 4.49 0.09
C PHE A 117 7.06 4.96 -1.25
N GLN A 118 8.28 5.53 -1.25
CA GLN A 118 8.92 6.02 -2.48
C GLN A 118 9.25 4.88 -3.44
N THR A 119 9.65 3.72 -2.94
CA THR A 119 9.86 2.52 -3.77
C THR A 119 8.54 2.00 -4.33
N TYR A 120 7.46 1.98 -3.54
CA TYR A 120 6.14 1.63 -4.05
C TYR A 120 5.67 2.61 -5.14
N HIS A 121 5.82 3.92 -4.90
CA HIS A 121 5.48 4.96 -5.87
C HIS A 121 6.25 4.79 -7.18
N ARG A 122 7.58 4.71 -7.10
CA ARG A 122 8.46 4.50 -8.26
C ARG A 122 8.04 3.25 -9.05
N ASN A 123 7.80 2.14 -8.37
CA ASN A 123 7.35 0.90 -9.00
C ASN A 123 5.98 1.06 -9.68
N LYS A 124 5.01 1.69 -9.01
CA LYS A 124 3.67 1.95 -9.57
C LYS A 124 3.78 2.83 -10.83
N SER A 125 4.50 3.94 -10.75
CA SER A 125 4.72 4.85 -11.88
C SER A 125 5.37 4.14 -13.06
N MET A 126 6.39 3.31 -12.83
CA MET A 126 7.02 2.57 -13.92
C MET A 126 6.10 1.52 -14.54
N MET A 127 5.30 0.80 -13.75
CA MET A 127 4.28 -0.09 -14.31
C MET A 127 3.28 0.66 -15.20
N GLU A 128 2.86 1.85 -14.78
CA GLU A 128 1.98 2.69 -15.59
C GLU A 128 2.66 3.14 -16.88
N THR A 129 3.92 3.58 -16.82
CA THR A 129 4.73 3.93 -18.01
C THR A 129 4.81 2.75 -18.98
N ILE A 130 5.20 1.57 -18.49
CA ILE A 130 5.26 0.34 -19.30
C ILE A 130 3.90 0.04 -19.91
N SER A 131 2.79 0.21 -19.18
CA SER A 131 1.45 -0.08 -19.71
C SER A 131 0.99 0.89 -20.80
N LYS A 132 1.34 2.18 -20.69
CA LYS A 132 0.79 3.26 -21.54
C LYS A 132 1.66 3.60 -22.75
N MET A 133 2.97 3.35 -22.67
CA MET A 133 3.92 3.79 -23.70
C MET A 133 4.52 2.62 -24.48
N PRO A 134 4.94 2.84 -25.74
CA PRO A 134 5.81 1.90 -26.44
C PRO A 134 7.13 1.71 -25.69
N ILE A 135 7.67 0.50 -25.70
CA ILE A 135 8.88 0.18 -24.93
C ILE A 135 10.15 0.57 -25.71
N SER A 136 10.90 1.53 -25.17
CA SER A 136 12.20 1.95 -25.72
C SER A 136 13.36 1.19 -25.05
N ASP A 137 14.54 1.25 -25.67
CA ASP A 137 15.74 0.60 -25.13
C ASP A 137 16.14 1.23 -23.79
N GLU A 138 15.97 2.55 -23.64
CA GLU A 138 16.24 3.27 -22.39
C GLU A 138 15.34 2.80 -21.24
N ILE A 139 14.05 2.52 -21.51
CA ILE A 139 13.13 1.99 -20.48
C ILE A 139 13.55 0.58 -20.06
N ILE A 140 13.98 -0.25 -21.01
CA ILE A 140 14.48 -1.60 -20.71
C ILE A 140 15.70 -1.50 -19.78
N GLU A 141 16.68 -0.67 -20.13
CA GLU A 141 17.90 -0.48 -19.34
C GLU A 141 17.58 0.04 -17.93
N ASP A 142 16.74 1.07 -17.82
CA ASP A 142 16.32 1.63 -16.53
C ASP A 142 15.63 0.59 -15.65
N CYS A 143 14.69 -0.19 -16.21
CA CYS A 143 14.00 -1.25 -15.49
C CYS A 143 14.95 -2.37 -15.00
N ILE A 144 15.99 -2.67 -15.77
CA ILE A 144 16.98 -3.69 -15.41
C ILE A 144 17.86 -3.22 -14.26
N GLN A 145 18.26 -1.94 -14.27
CA GLN A 145 19.18 -1.36 -13.29
C GLN A 145 18.49 -0.96 -11.98
N ASN A 146 17.30 -0.37 -12.06
CA ASN A 146 16.71 0.39 -10.94
C ASN A 146 15.44 -0.23 -10.33
N TYR A 147 14.92 -1.30 -10.93
CA TYR A 147 13.62 -1.87 -10.55
C TYR A 147 13.67 -3.35 -10.20
N THR A 148 12.68 -3.76 -9.42
CA THR A 148 12.51 -5.13 -8.95
C THR A 148 12.08 -6.07 -10.06
N ALA A 149 12.29 -7.37 -9.85
CA ALA A 149 12.05 -8.41 -10.86
C ALA A 149 10.60 -8.47 -11.38
N ASN A 150 9.61 -8.05 -10.59
CA ASN A 150 8.20 -7.95 -11.04
C ASN A 150 8.02 -6.87 -12.13
N ILE A 151 8.74 -5.75 -12.05
CA ILE A 151 8.70 -4.71 -13.08
C ILE A 151 9.37 -5.22 -14.36
N GLN A 152 10.51 -5.91 -14.22
CA GLN A 152 11.20 -6.53 -15.35
C GLN A 152 10.34 -7.61 -16.03
N GLU A 153 9.54 -8.33 -15.26
CA GLU A 153 8.58 -9.30 -15.79
C GLU A 153 7.48 -8.62 -16.63
N CYS A 154 7.01 -7.43 -16.24
CA CYS A 154 6.04 -6.66 -17.03
C CYS A 154 6.54 -6.33 -18.45
N LEU A 155 7.85 -6.06 -18.61
CA LEU A 155 8.45 -5.79 -19.92
C LEU A 155 8.24 -6.96 -20.90
N LEU A 156 8.35 -8.19 -20.39
CA LEU A 156 8.24 -9.41 -21.21
C LEU A 156 6.83 -9.63 -21.77
N TYR A 157 5.82 -8.97 -21.21
CA TYR A 157 4.45 -9.06 -21.70
C TYR A 157 4.08 -7.95 -22.69
N LYS A 158 5.02 -7.05 -23.03
CA LYS A 158 4.77 -5.98 -23.99
C LYS A 158 4.65 -6.51 -25.41
N GLU A 159 3.58 -6.10 -26.09
CA GLU A 159 3.30 -6.52 -27.47
C GLU A 159 4.26 -5.91 -28.50
N ASP A 160 4.97 -4.86 -28.16
CA ASP A 160 5.91 -4.17 -29.03
C ASP A 160 7.38 -4.42 -28.65
N ILE A 161 7.64 -5.32 -27.69
CA ILE A 161 9.00 -5.69 -27.33
C ILE A 161 9.73 -6.30 -28.54
N LYS A 162 10.97 -5.87 -28.75
CA LYS A 162 11.80 -6.25 -29.89
C LYS A 162 12.76 -7.38 -29.52
N ARG A 163 13.25 -8.08 -30.53
CA ARG A 163 14.19 -9.20 -30.35
C ARG A 163 15.45 -8.77 -29.59
N HIS A 164 16.08 -7.66 -29.97
CA HIS A 164 17.32 -7.20 -29.33
C HIS A 164 17.10 -6.79 -27.86
N GLN A 165 15.91 -6.26 -27.52
CA GLN A 165 15.52 -5.96 -26.14
C GLN A 165 15.38 -7.24 -25.30
N LEU A 166 14.80 -8.31 -25.87
CA LEU A 166 14.75 -9.62 -25.22
C LEU A 166 16.15 -10.22 -25.03
N GLU A 167 17.06 -10.05 -25.99
CA GLU A 167 18.46 -10.46 -25.87
C GLU A 167 19.16 -9.71 -24.73
N TYR A 168 18.91 -8.39 -24.62
CA TYR A 168 19.42 -7.59 -23.51
C TYR A 168 18.88 -8.08 -22.15
N ILE A 169 17.56 -8.31 -22.02
CA ILE A 169 16.98 -8.83 -20.78
C ILE A 169 17.54 -10.22 -20.45
N TYR A 170 17.76 -11.08 -21.45
CA TYR A 170 18.36 -12.39 -21.23
C TYR A 170 19.77 -12.29 -20.64
N GLN A 171 20.57 -11.31 -21.07
CA GLN A 171 21.94 -11.12 -20.58
C GLN A 171 21.98 -10.43 -19.21
N HIS A 172 21.16 -9.40 -19.01
CA HIS A 172 21.28 -8.48 -17.88
C HIS A 172 20.17 -8.60 -16.83
N GLY A 173 19.13 -9.40 -17.07
CA GLY A 173 18.00 -9.58 -16.16
C GLY A 173 18.44 -9.94 -14.73
N THR A 174 17.89 -9.26 -13.73
CA THR A 174 18.36 -9.34 -12.34
C THR A 174 18.18 -10.72 -11.70
N LYS A 175 17.17 -11.47 -12.14
CA LYS A 175 16.88 -12.82 -11.65
C LYS A 175 16.99 -13.85 -12.76
N LYS A 176 17.47 -15.05 -12.41
CA LYS A 176 17.55 -16.21 -13.33
C LYS A 176 16.21 -16.50 -14.00
N ARG A 177 15.09 -16.37 -13.27
CA ARG A 177 13.74 -16.54 -13.82
C ARG A 177 13.48 -15.59 -14.99
N ILE A 178 13.76 -14.30 -14.83
CA ILE A 178 13.55 -13.27 -15.86
C ILE A 178 14.41 -13.57 -17.10
N ARG A 179 15.69 -13.88 -16.90
CA ARG A 179 16.59 -14.26 -18.00
C ARG A 179 16.08 -15.48 -18.76
N ASN A 180 15.62 -16.51 -18.04
CA ASN A 180 15.07 -17.72 -18.65
C ASN A 180 13.78 -17.45 -19.44
N MET A 181 12.90 -16.59 -18.93
CA MET A 181 11.68 -16.21 -19.65
C MET A 181 12.03 -15.50 -20.97
N ALA A 182 12.94 -14.53 -20.94
CA ALA A 182 13.42 -13.86 -22.14
C ALA A 182 14.04 -14.84 -23.15
N LYS A 183 14.89 -15.77 -22.69
CA LYS A 183 15.46 -16.83 -23.53
C LYS A 183 14.39 -17.69 -24.20
N ASN A 184 13.36 -18.08 -23.46
CA ASN A 184 12.26 -18.90 -23.99
C ASN A 184 11.47 -18.13 -25.06
N MET A 185 11.23 -16.84 -24.85
CA MET A 185 10.55 -15.99 -25.84
C MET A 185 11.34 -15.85 -27.13
N LEU A 186 12.67 -15.69 -27.05
CA LEU A 186 13.55 -15.64 -28.23
C LEU A 186 13.48 -16.89 -29.12
N GLY A 187 13.12 -18.05 -28.54
CA GLY A 187 12.92 -19.29 -29.27
C GLY A 187 11.54 -19.42 -29.94
N SER A 188 10.60 -18.52 -29.65
CA SER A 188 9.25 -18.56 -30.22
C SER A 188 9.20 -18.04 -31.66
N ARG A 189 8.26 -18.54 -32.46
CA ARG A 189 8.07 -18.15 -33.88
C ARG A 189 7.94 -16.63 -34.10
N ARG A 190 7.48 -15.90 -33.08
CA ARG A 190 7.31 -14.44 -33.14
C ARG A 190 8.65 -13.71 -33.30
N TYR A 191 9.75 -14.28 -32.81
CA TYR A 191 11.05 -13.63 -32.75
C TYR A 191 12.15 -14.39 -33.50
N GLN A 192 11.82 -15.48 -34.18
CA GLN A 192 12.70 -16.15 -35.14
C GLN A 192 12.78 -15.33 -36.42
#